data_AF-A0A671MNV6-F1
#
_entry.id   AF-A0A671MNV6-F1
#
_cell.length_a   1.000
_cell.length_b   1.000
_cell.length_c   1.000
_cell.angle_alpha   90.00
_cell.angle_beta   90.00
_cell.angle_gamma   90.00
#
_symmetry.space_group_name_H-M   'P 1'
#
loop_
_entity.id
_entity.type
_entity.pdbx_description
1 polymer ?
#
loop_
_entity_poly.entity_id
_entity_poly.type
_entity_poly.pdbx_seq_one_letter_code
_entity_poly.pdbx_strand_id
1 'polypeptide(L)'
;MGDHPLRGQSEQFVVCTFLKVRHNLSSIWPAVLLPIVCECLVVMCCSDSCQKGWRLLYILTAFYRCSEVLKPFLLKFLRDVCRSPEVHFHGIAKACEQNLRKTFQFGGRSVYPSSMELTAIMAGRSSKRQLFLFPGGIERHLKIKTCSVALDVIEELCYEMALQRLEAMDEYMVFIVTNRGTD
;
A
#
# COMPACT_ATOMS: atom_id res chain seq x y z
N MET A 1 16.76 6.30 0.93
CA MET A 1 16.36 7.66 0.50
C MET A 1 17.43 8.32 -0.37
N GLY A 2 18.69 7.87 -0.32
CA GLY A 2 19.78 8.35 -1.20
C GLY A 2 20.89 9.02 -0.40
N ASP A 3 20.66 9.18 0.90
CA ASP A 3 21.55 9.85 1.85
C ASP A 3 22.71 8.96 2.32
N HIS A 4 22.64 7.65 2.03
CA HIS A 4 23.70 6.69 2.28
C HIS A 4 23.99 5.83 1.03
N PRO A 5 25.26 5.49 0.75
CA PRO A 5 25.64 4.69 -0.40
C PRO A 5 25.11 3.26 -0.27
N LEU A 6 24.58 2.71 -1.36
CA LEU A 6 23.95 1.38 -1.38
C LEU A 6 24.95 0.20 -1.25
N ARG A 7 26.26 0.46 -1.17
CA ARG A 7 27.33 -0.55 -1.04
C ARG A 7 27.15 -1.78 -1.97
N GLY A 8 26.76 -1.54 -3.23
CA GLY A 8 26.54 -2.59 -4.25
C GLY A 8 25.20 -3.33 -4.17
N GLN A 9 24.31 -2.96 -3.24
CA GLN A 9 22.97 -3.54 -3.12
C GLN A 9 21.96 -2.78 -3.99
N SER A 10 20.89 -3.45 -4.43
CA SER A 10 19.78 -2.79 -5.13
C SER A 10 18.86 -2.07 -4.14
N GLU A 11 18.21 -0.98 -4.57
CA GLU A 11 17.22 -0.28 -3.75
C GLU A 11 16.09 -1.23 -3.28
N GLN A 12 15.69 -2.17 -4.14
CA GLN A 12 14.71 -3.21 -3.82
C GLN A 12 15.17 -4.09 -2.67
N PHE A 13 16.43 -4.50 -2.70
CA PHE A 13 17.01 -5.33 -1.66
C PHE A 13 17.05 -4.59 -0.32
N VAL A 14 17.41 -3.31 -0.32
CA VAL A 14 17.41 -2.48 0.89
C VAL A 14 16.00 -2.33 1.46
N VAL A 15 15.01 -2.00 0.63
CA VAL A 15 13.60 -1.89 1.06
C VAL A 15 13.07 -3.24 1.57
N CYS A 16 13.34 -4.33 0.86
CA CYS A 16 12.92 -5.68 1.26
C CYS A 16 13.55 -6.09 2.61
N THR A 17 14.84 -5.81 2.79
CA THR A 17 15.56 -6.08 4.06
C THR A 17 14.97 -5.26 5.18
N PHE A 18 14.76 -3.96 4.96
CA PHE A 18 14.13 -3.06 5.92
C PHE A 18 12.75 -3.56 6.37
N LEU A 19 11.91 -3.99 5.43
CA LEU A 19 10.60 -4.56 5.76
C LEU A 19 10.73 -5.88 6.53
N LYS A 20 11.68 -6.76 6.16
CA LYS A 20 11.89 -8.09 6.77
C LYS A 20 12.41 -8.05 8.20
N VAL A 21 13.22 -7.04 8.57
CA VAL A 21 13.73 -6.84 9.95
C VAL A 21 12.59 -6.76 10.98
N ARG A 22 11.35 -6.50 10.53
CA ARG A 22 10.11 -6.51 11.32
C ARG A 22 9.85 -7.77 12.11
N HIS A 23 10.01 -8.93 11.48
CA HIS A 23 9.56 -10.20 12.07
C HIS A 23 10.27 -10.51 13.39
N ASN A 24 11.49 -9.99 13.57
CA ASN A 24 12.34 -10.33 14.71
C ASN A 24 12.26 -9.33 15.88
N LEU A 25 11.60 -8.18 15.74
CA LEU A 25 11.72 -7.06 16.71
C LEU A 25 10.38 -6.39 17.07
N SER A 26 9.26 -7.11 17.07
CA SER A 26 7.89 -6.59 17.23
C SER A 26 7.67 -5.60 18.39
N SER A 27 8.48 -5.62 19.44
CA SER A 27 8.41 -4.70 20.59
C SER A 27 9.03 -3.31 20.37
N ILE A 28 9.99 -3.15 19.45
CA ILE A 28 10.77 -1.89 19.27
C ILE A 28 10.22 -1.04 18.11
N TRP A 29 9.37 -1.63 17.26
CA TRP A 29 8.89 -1.00 16.02
C TRP A 29 8.17 0.35 16.15
N PRO A 30 7.32 0.60 17.16
CA PRO A 30 6.72 1.91 17.34
C PRO A 30 7.77 3.02 17.52
N ALA A 31 8.91 2.70 18.15
CA ALA A 31 10.01 3.62 18.38
C ALA A 31 10.92 3.80 17.14
N VAL A 32 10.88 2.89 16.16
CA VAL A 32 11.64 2.99 14.90
C VAL A 32 10.81 3.67 13.80
N LEU A 33 9.49 3.44 13.78
CA LEU A 33 8.57 4.10 12.86
C LEU A 33 8.51 5.61 13.08
N LEU A 34 8.55 6.09 14.33
CA LEU A 34 8.44 7.52 14.60
C LEU A 34 9.63 8.31 14.03
N PRO A 35 10.91 7.95 14.27
CA PRO A 35 12.06 8.60 13.62
C PRO A 35 12.02 8.51 12.10
N ILE A 36 11.64 7.37 11.52
CA ILE A 36 11.59 7.20 10.06
C ILE A 36 10.47 8.03 9.44
N VAL A 37 9.30 8.09 10.08
CA VAL A 37 8.19 8.93 9.63
C VAL A 37 8.56 10.40 9.82
N CYS A 38 9.17 10.78 10.95
CA CYS A 38 9.67 12.15 11.18
C CYS A 38 10.76 12.53 10.17
N GLU A 39 11.72 11.65 9.89
CA GLU A 39 12.77 11.85 8.89
C GLU A 39 12.17 11.90 7.49
N CYS A 40 11.20 11.06 7.15
CA CYS A 40 10.45 11.19 5.91
C CYS A 40 9.77 12.56 5.84
N LEU A 41 9.06 12.99 6.90
CA LEU A 41 8.41 14.31 7.01
C LEU A 41 9.40 15.47 6.79
N VAL A 42 10.62 15.36 7.30
CA VAL A 42 11.69 16.37 7.14
C VAL A 42 12.35 16.30 5.76
N VAL A 43 12.70 15.11 5.28
CA VAL A 43 13.33 14.86 3.96
C VAL A 43 12.38 15.21 2.81
N MET A 44 11.06 15.05 3.00
CA MET A 44 10.05 15.41 2.00
C MET A 44 10.01 16.92 1.69
N CYS A 45 10.67 17.77 2.48
CA CYS A 45 10.69 19.22 2.29
C CYS A 45 11.90 19.77 1.50
N CYS A 46 12.98 19.00 1.25
CA CYS A 46 14.27 19.64 0.93
C CYS A 46 15.14 19.04 -0.20
N SER A 47 14.72 18.02 -0.96
CA SER A 47 15.65 17.37 -1.92
C SER A 47 15.02 16.45 -2.97
N ASP A 48 15.81 16.06 -3.97
CA ASP A 48 15.53 14.98 -4.92
C ASP A 48 15.26 13.62 -4.24
N SER A 49 15.63 13.44 -2.96
CA SER A 49 15.30 12.23 -2.18
C SER A 49 13.84 12.16 -1.72
N CYS A 50 13.08 13.25 -1.87
CA CYS A 50 11.66 13.34 -1.50
C CYS A 50 10.79 12.29 -2.22
N GLN A 51 11.02 12.02 -3.52
CA GLN A 51 10.25 11.01 -4.25
C GLN A 51 10.39 9.61 -3.64
N LYS A 52 11.62 9.26 -3.23
CA LYS A 52 11.93 7.96 -2.61
C LYS A 52 11.32 7.88 -1.21
N GLY A 53 11.33 8.98 -0.45
CA GLY A 53 10.64 9.09 0.84
C GLY A 53 9.14 8.85 0.72
N TRP A 54 8.47 9.49 -0.24
CA TRP A 54 7.04 9.25 -0.50
C TRP A 54 6.70 7.81 -0.89
N ARG A 55 7.55 7.18 -1.71
CA ARG A 55 7.36 5.76 -2.08
C ARG A 55 7.56 4.83 -0.89
N LEU A 56 8.53 5.11 -0.03
CA LEU A 56 8.70 4.38 1.22
C LEU A 56 7.49 4.58 2.13
N LEU A 57 6.99 5.81 2.29
CA LEU A 57 5.79 6.11 3.08
C LEU A 57 4.54 5.40 2.53
N TYR A 58 4.40 5.31 1.20
CA TYR A 58 3.31 4.58 0.55
C TYR A 58 3.32 3.10 0.92
N ILE A 59 4.50 2.47 0.93
CA ILE A 59 4.66 1.09 1.41
C ILE A 59 4.35 1.05 2.91
N LEU A 60 4.96 1.91 3.72
CA LEU A 60 4.79 1.88 5.18
C LEU A 60 3.32 1.99 5.61
N THR A 61 2.57 2.92 5.02
CA THR A 61 1.15 3.15 5.35
C THR A 61 0.23 1.97 5.01
N ALA A 62 0.63 1.07 4.10
CA ALA A 62 -0.12 -0.14 3.76
C ALA A 62 0.24 -1.36 4.64
N PHE A 63 1.37 -1.30 5.34
CA PHE A 63 1.92 -2.43 6.10
C PHE A 63 1.84 -2.23 7.61
N TYR A 64 1.96 -0.99 8.07
CA TYR A 64 2.16 -0.67 9.47
C TYR A 64 1.05 0.22 9.99
N ARG A 65 0.42 -0.23 11.07
CA ARG A 65 -0.41 0.61 11.92
C ARG A 65 0.53 1.47 12.77
N CYS A 66 0.53 2.78 12.57
CA CYS A 66 1.24 3.67 13.48
C CYS A 66 0.54 3.72 14.86
N SER A 67 1.18 4.31 15.87
CA SER A 67 0.54 4.49 17.17
C SER A 67 -0.72 5.34 17.06
N GLU A 68 -1.72 5.10 17.91
CA GLU A 68 -2.93 5.93 17.94
C GLU A 68 -2.61 7.40 18.27
N VAL A 69 -1.47 7.66 18.93
CA VAL A 69 -0.94 9.02 19.17
C VAL A 69 -0.44 9.67 17.88
N LEU A 70 0.33 8.96 17.04
CA LEU A 70 0.88 9.52 15.79
C LEU A 70 -0.17 9.64 14.68
N LYS A 71 -1.15 8.74 14.66
CA LYS A 71 -2.21 8.66 13.65
C LYS A 71 -2.87 10.00 13.30
N PRO A 72 -3.40 10.81 14.25
CA PRO A 72 -4.06 12.06 13.90
C PRO A 72 -3.12 13.06 13.23
N PHE A 73 -1.86 13.14 13.66
CA PHE A 73 -0.85 14.03 13.07
C PHE A 73 -0.50 13.60 11.64
N LEU A 74 -0.25 12.30 11.44
CA LEU A 74 0.07 11.77 10.12
C LEU A 74 -1.09 11.91 9.14
N LEU A 75 -2.33 11.63 9.57
CA LEU A 75 -3.52 11.85 8.73
C LEU A 75 -3.72 13.32 8.40
N LYS A 76 -3.52 14.22 9.36
CA LYS A 76 -3.62 15.67 9.11
C LYS A 76 -2.59 16.11 8.08
N PHE A 77 -1.32 15.74 8.27
CA PHE A 77 -0.25 16.03 7.32
C PHE A 77 -0.58 15.54 5.90
N LEU A 78 -0.99 14.27 5.76
CA LEU A 78 -1.34 13.70 4.45
C LEU A 78 -2.51 14.44 3.80
N ARG A 79 -3.54 14.82 4.58
CA ARG A 79 -4.69 15.57 4.09
C ARG A 79 -4.34 16.99 3.68
N ASP A 80 -3.43 17.64 4.39
CA ASP A 80 -2.98 18.99 4.07
C ASP A 80 -2.21 18.99 2.73
N VAL A 81 -1.32 18.01 2.53
CA VAL A 81 -0.67 17.79 1.22
C VAL A 81 -1.70 17.43 0.13
N CYS A 82 -2.75 16.69 0.46
CA CYS A 82 -3.83 16.38 -0.48
C CYS A 82 -4.67 17.62 -0.86
N ARG A 83 -4.82 18.61 0.00
CA ARG A 83 -5.72 19.76 -0.27
C ARG A 83 -5.10 20.81 -1.18
N SER A 84 -3.80 20.76 -1.38
CA SER A 84 -3.06 21.68 -2.21
C SER A 84 -2.69 21.00 -3.54
N PRO A 85 -3.54 21.04 -4.58
CA PRO A 85 -3.27 20.39 -5.87
C PRO A 85 -2.03 20.94 -6.58
N GLU A 86 -1.56 22.13 -6.20
CA GLU A 86 -0.31 22.74 -6.66
C GLU A 86 0.95 22.12 -6.00
N VAL A 87 0.78 21.33 -4.94
CA VAL A 87 1.88 20.70 -4.21
C VAL A 87 2.29 19.40 -4.89
N HIS A 88 3.59 19.28 -5.16
CA HIS A 88 4.21 18.06 -5.64
C HIS A 88 3.82 16.89 -4.72
N PHE A 89 3.60 15.70 -5.28
CA PHE A 89 3.26 14.47 -4.53
C PHE A 89 1.82 14.36 -3.99
N HIS A 90 0.91 15.28 -4.32
CA HIS A 90 -0.52 15.17 -3.99
C HIS A 90 -1.10 13.75 -4.23
N GLY A 91 -0.84 13.16 -5.39
CA GLY A 91 -1.38 11.84 -5.76
C GLY A 91 -0.90 10.70 -4.87
N ILE A 92 0.39 10.68 -4.50
CA ILE A 92 0.94 9.65 -3.62
C ILE A 92 0.56 9.91 -2.15
N ALA A 93 0.43 11.17 -1.73
CA ALA A 93 -0.10 11.52 -0.41
C ALA A 93 -1.53 11.00 -0.23
N LYS A 94 -2.39 11.16 -1.24
CA LYS A 94 -3.76 10.63 -1.24
C LYS A 94 -3.77 9.10 -1.12
N ALA A 95 -2.85 8.43 -1.82
CA ALA A 95 -2.71 6.99 -1.74
C ALA A 95 -2.23 6.53 -0.34
N CYS A 96 -1.23 7.21 0.24
CA CYS A 96 -0.78 6.98 1.62
C CYS A 96 -1.92 7.14 2.64
N GLU A 97 -2.78 8.16 2.46
CA GLU A 97 -3.91 8.45 3.34
C GLU A 97 -4.96 7.33 3.29
N GLN A 98 -5.29 6.85 2.09
CA GLN A 98 -6.17 5.70 1.87
C GLN A 98 -5.58 4.42 2.46
N ASN A 99 -4.29 4.17 2.23
CA ASN A 99 -3.58 3.01 2.78
C ASN A 99 -3.64 3.03 4.31
N LEU A 100 -3.35 4.17 4.94
CA LEU A 100 -3.34 4.30 6.39
C LEU A 100 -4.74 4.00 6.95
N ARG A 101 -5.81 4.58 6.39
CA ARG A 101 -7.19 4.29 6.81
C ARG A 101 -7.50 2.78 6.75
N LYS A 102 -7.18 2.12 5.64
CA LYS A 102 -7.43 0.68 5.47
C LYS A 102 -6.61 -0.17 6.43
N THR A 103 -5.34 0.17 6.63
CA THR A 103 -4.47 -0.50 7.61
C THR A 103 -5.04 -0.40 9.04
N PHE A 104 -5.67 0.72 9.40
CA PHE A 104 -6.35 0.86 10.70
C PHE A 104 -7.67 0.08 10.76
N GLN A 105 -8.40 -0.03 9.65
CA GLN A 105 -9.71 -0.68 9.60
C GLN A 105 -9.61 -2.21 9.50
N PHE A 106 -8.79 -2.72 8.59
CA PHE A 106 -8.71 -4.14 8.24
C PHE A 106 -7.40 -4.81 8.70
N GLY A 107 -6.50 -4.04 9.31
CA GLY A 107 -5.14 -4.47 9.58
C GLY A 107 -4.21 -4.21 8.39
N GLY A 108 -2.91 -4.12 8.67
CA GLY A 108 -1.89 -3.98 7.63
C GLY A 108 -1.58 -5.31 6.95
N ARG A 109 -0.88 -5.26 5.82
CA ARG A 109 -0.44 -6.47 5.13
C ARG A 109 0.38 -7.41 6.03
N SER A 110 0.07 -8.69 5.94
CA SER A 110 0.80 -9.78 6.60
C SER A 110 1.97 -10.33 5.77
N VAL A 111 1.93 -10.14 4.44
CA VAL A 111 2.95 -10.63 3.50
C VAL A 111 3.62 -9.46 2.79
N TYR A 112 4.95 -9.49 2.74
CA TYR A 112 5.78 -8.49 2.08
C TYR A 112 5.47 -8.36 0.58
N PRO A 113 5.68 -7.18 -0.02
CA PRO A 113 5.49 -7.03 -1.46
C PRO A 113 6.48 -7.93 -2.21
N SER A 114 6.02 -8.52 -3.31
CA SER A 114 6.93 -9.29 -4.18
C SER A 114 7.96 -8.37 -4.83
N SER A 115 9.06 -8.93 -5.33
CA SER A 115 10.07 -8.14 -6.06
C SER A 115 9.47 -7.39 -7.25
N MET A 116 8.49 -8.00 -7.94
CA MET A 116 7.76 -7.35 -9.03
C MET A 116 6.90 -6.18 -8.53
N GLU A 117 6.22 -6.35 -7.40
CA GLU A 117 5.44 -5.27 -6.78
C GLU A 117 6.34 -4.10 -6.35
N LEU A 118 7.47 -4.38 -5.68
CA LEU A 118 8.45 -3.36 -5.30
C LEU A 118 9.00 -2.62 -6.51
N THR A 119 9.37 -3.35 -7.57
CA THR A 119 9.85 -2.77 -8.82
C THR A 119 8.82 -1.79 -9.39
N ALA A 120 7.54 -2.16 -9.41
CA ALA A 120 6.47 -1.32 -9.90
C ALA A 120 6.27 -0.06 -9.05
N ILE A 121 6.28 -0.19 -7.72
CA ILE A 121 6.14 0.94 -6.78
C ILE A 121 7.32 1.92 -6.94
N MET A 122 8.54 1.41 -7.08
CA MET A 122 9.71 2.23 -7.35
C MET A 122 9.68 2.91 -8.73
N ALA A 123 8.96 2.34 -9.70
CA ALA A 123 8.66 3.01 -10.96
C ALA A 123 7.48 4.02 -10.86
N GLY A 124 6.95 4.26 -9.66
CA GLY A 124 5.83 5.19 -9.42
C GLY A 124 4.44 4.60 -9.68
N ARG A 125 4.32 3.28 -9.90
CA ARG A 125 3.02 2.64 -10.08
C ARG A 125 2.37 2.33 -8.74
N SER A 126 1.13 2.76 -8.56
CA SER A 126 0.35 2.55 -7.32
C SER A 126 -0.78 1.53 -7.46
N SER A 127 -0.94 0.94 -8.65
CA SER A 127 -1.95 -0.09 -8.91
C SER A 127 -1.47 -1.12 -9.93
N LYS A 128 -1.98 -2.35 -9.81
CA LYS A 128 -1.82 -3.42 -10.79
C LYS A 128 -3.19 -3.70 -11.42
N ARG A 129 -3.24 -3.91 -12.74
CA ARG A 129 -4.43 -4.43 -13.41
C ARG A 129 -4.48 -5.94 -13.21
N GLN A 130 -5.48 -6.44 -12.52
CA GLN A 130 -5.66 -7.85 -12.17
C GLN A 130 -6.88 -8.39 -12.90
N LEU A 131 -6.73 -9.58 -13.50
CA LEU A 131 -7.83 -10.31 -14.10
C LEU A 131 -8.58 -11.07 -12.98
N PHE A 132 -9.90 -10.90 -12.98
CA PHE A 132 -10.88 -11.64 -12.21
C PHE A 132 -11.79 -12.41 -13.17
N LEU A 133 -12.18 -13.61 -12.76
CA LEU A 133 -13.00 -14.50 -13.56
C LEU A 133 -14.33 -14.71 -12.86
N PHE A 134 -15.41 -14.52 -13.60
CA PHE A 134 -16.74 -14.95 -13.18
C PHE A 134 -17.01 -16.39 -13.61
N PRO A 135 -17.98 -17.06 -12.97
CA PRO A 135 -18.53 -18.31 -13.49
C PRO A 135 -18.93 -18.18 -14.97
N GLY A 136 -18.66 -19.21 -15.76
CA GLY A 136 -18.89 -19.19 -17.22
C GLY A 136 -17.76 -18.56 -18.04
N GLY A 137 -16.60 -18.27 -17.43
CA GLY A 137 -15.40 -17.83 -18.15
C GLY A 137 -15.41 -16.35 -18.54
N ILE A 138 -16.29 -15.55 -17.94
CA ILE A 138 -16.35 -14.10 -18.20
C ILE A 138 -15.17 -13.43 -17.50
N GLU A 139 -14.38 -12.70 -18.27
CA GLU A 139 -13.19 -12.00 -17.81
C GLU A 139 -13.50 -10.54 -17.43
N ARG A 140 -13.03 -10.09 -16.26
CA ARG A 140 -13.05 -8.69 -15.85
C ARG A 140 -11.71 -8.24 -15.29
N HIS A 141 -11.33 -7.02 -15.64
CA HIS A 141 -10.08 -6.43 -15.18
C HIS A 141 -10.33 -5.33 -14.17
N LEU A 142 -9.89 -5.53 -12.93
CA LEU A 142 -9.93 -4.50 -11.91
C LEU A 142 -8.53 -3.97 -11.59
N LYS A 143 -8.47 -2.73 -11.11
CA LYS A 143 -7.23 -2.13 -10.59
C LYS A 143 -7.12 -2.46 -9.11
N ILE A 144 -6.18 -3.32 -8.75
CA ILE A 144 -5.85 -3.59 -7.36
C ILE A 144 -4.70 -2.69 -6.90
N LYS A 145 -4.80 -2.19 -5.67
CA LYS A 145 -3.77 -1.39 -5.01
C LYS A 145 -3.10 -2.22 -3.92
N THR A 146 -2.02 -1.71 -3.35
CA THR A 146 -1.26 -2.46 -2.33
C THR A 146 -2.10 -2.77 -1.08
N CYS A 147 -3.05 -1.91 -0.72
CA CYS A 147 -3.95 -2.07 0.44
C CYS A 147 -5.34 -2.62 0.07
N SER A 148 -5.54 -3.08 -1.17
CA SER A 148 -6.83 -3.65 -1.58
C SER A 148 -7.13 -4.91 -0.77
N VAL A 149 -8.33 -4.95 -0.19
CA VAL A 149 -8.89 -6.14 0.48
C VAL A 149 -9.88 -6.83 -0.44
N ALA A 150 -10.23 -8.08 -0.13
CA ALA A 150 -11.19 -8.84 -0.93
C ALA A 150 -12.55 -8.13 -1.03
N LEU A 151 -12.96 -7.45 0.04
CA LEU A 151 -14.20 -6.66 0.06
C LEU A 151 -14.22 -5.57 -1.02
N ASP A 152 -13.12 -4.84 -1.23
CA ASP A 152 -13.05 -3.81 -2.29
C ASP A 152 -13.31 -4.39 -3.68
N VAL A 153 -12.80 -5.61 -3.91
CA VAL A 153 -12.95 -6.32 -5.18
C VAL A 153 -14.40 -6.78 -5.35
N ILE A 154 -14.99 -7.34 -4.29
CA ILE A 154 -16.39 -7.79 -4.30
C ILE A 154 -17.31 -6.61 -4.57
N GLU A 155 -17.14 -5.50 -3.84
CA GLU A 155 -17.94 -4.28 -4.01
C GLU A 155 -17.89 -3.77 -5.46
N GLU A 156 -16.70 -3.68 -6.05
CA GLU A 156 -16.52 -3.20 -7.43
C GLU A 156 -17.13 -4.16 -8.46
N LEU A 157 -16.94 -5.47 -8.31
CA LEU A 157 -17.53 -6.47 -9.20
C LEU A 157 -19.06 -6.50 -9.10
N CYS A 158 -19.60 -6.43 -7.88
CA CYS A 158 -21.04 -6.33 -7.65
C CYS A 158 -21.62 -5.04 -8.24
N TYR A 159 -20.91 -3.93 -8.12
CA TYR A 159 -21.30 -2.67 -8.75
C TYR A 159 -21.37 -2.79 -10.29
N GLU A 160 -20.37 -3.40 -10.93
CA GLU A 160 -20.36 -3.63 -12.39
C GLU A 160 -21.52 -4.55 -12.85
N MET A 161 -21.95 -5.48 -12.00
CA MET A 161 -23.09 -6.37 -12.25
C MET A 161 -24.45 -5.77 -11.88
N ALA A 162 -24.51 -4.49 -11.47
CA ALA A 162 -25.71 -3.83 -10.95
C ALA A 162 -26.33 -4.52 -9.71
N LEU A 163 -25.49 -5.15 -8.88
CA LEU A 163 -25.86 -5.80 -7.62
C LEU A 163 -25.46 -4.93 -6.43
N GLN A 164 -26.13 -3.79 -6.28
CA GLN A 164 -25.76 -2.75 -5.29
C GLN A 164 -26.44 -2.93 -3.92
N ARG A 165 -27.17 -4.04 -3.70
CA ARG A 165 -27.79 -4.35 -2.42
C ARG A 165 -26.74 -4.91 -1.46
N LEU A 166 -26.75 -4.45 -0.20
CA LEU A 166 -25.78 -4.88 0.80
C LEU A 166 -25.83 -6.39 1.00
N GLU A 167 -27.04 -6.95 1.04
CA GLU A 167 -27.28 -8.39 1.22
C GLU A 167 -26.71 -9.20 0.06
N ALA A 168 -26.73 -8.64 -1.15
CA ALA A 168 -26.17 -9.32 -2.31
C ALA A 168 -24.65 -9.45 -2.21
N MET A 169 -23.95 -8.46 -1.62
CA MET A 169 -22.48 -8.50 -1.51
C MET A 169 -22.00 -9.58 -0.55
N ASP A 170 -22.79 -9.90 0.47
CA ASP A 170 -22.48 -10.98 1.43
C ASP A 170 -22.56 -12.38 0.79
N GLU A 171 -23.22 -12.51 -0.36
CA GLU A 171 -23.32 -13.78 -1.11
C GLU A 171 -22.11 -14.05 -2.02
N TYR A 172 -21.23 -13.05 -2.23
CA TYR A 172 -20.08 -13.19 -3.11
C TYR A 172 -18.76 -13.35 -2.34
N MET A 173 -17.87 -14.16 -2.90
CA MET A 173 -16.51 -14.29 -2.41
C MET A 173 -15.51 -14.46 -3.55
N VAL A 174 -14.25 -14.11 -3.29
CA VAL A 174 -13.16 -14.23 -4.25
C VAL A 174 -12.30 -15.44 -3.90
N PHE A 175 -12.04 -16.28 -4.89
CA PHE A 175 -11.14 -17.43 -4.76
C PHE A 175 -9.87 -17.22 -5.58
N ILE A 176 -8.77 -17.80 -5.10
CA ILE A 176 -7.54 -17.91 -5.87
C ILE A 176 -7.48 -19.34 -6.42
N VAL A 177 -7.43 -19.45 -7.74
CA VAL A 177 -7.24 -20.75 -8.42
C VAL A 177 -5.75 -20.94 -8.69
N THR A 178 -5.07 -21.73 -7.84
CA THR A 178 -3.67 -22.13 -8.06
C THR A 178 -3.65 -23.48 -8.77
N ASN A 179 -3.37 -23.47 -10.08
CA ASN A 179 -3.32 -24.60 -11.01
C ASN A 179 -4.27 -25.80 -10.80
N ARG A 180 -5.11 -25.93 -11.82
CA ARG A 180 -5.99 -27.03 -12.21
C ARG A 180 -5.33 -28.39 -11.98
N GLY A 181 -6.07 -29.32 -11.36
CA GLY A 181 -5.68 -30.72 -11.31
C GLY A 181 -5.21 -31.15 -12.69
N THR A 182 -3.94 -31.54 -12.78
CA THR A 182 -3.43 -32.36 -13.87
C THR A 182 -4.07 -33.73 -13.68
N ASP A 183 -5.06 -34.05 -14.51
CA ASP A 183 -5.39 -35.44 -14.85
C ASP A 183 -4.22 -36.08 -15.61
#